data_AF-A0ABD5N0N9-F1
#
_entry.id   AF-A0ABD5N0N9-F1
#
_cell.length_a   1.000
_cell.length_b   1.000
_cell.length_c   1.000
_cell.angle_alpha   90.00
_cell.angle_beta   90.00
_cell.angle_gamma   90.00
#
_symmetry.space_group_name_H-M   'P 1'
#
loop_
_entity.id
_entity.type
_entity.pdbx_description
1 polymer ?
#
loop_
_entity_poly.entity_id
_entity_poly.type
_entity_poly.pdbx_seq_one_letter_code
_entity_poly.pdbx_strand_id
1 'polypeptide(L)' 'MAKIHTRVKRNYDLNSHNNHYKFFHPDEKVNGPRTFKTEEAANKYAAENKIKDFTLEKVKHGKKFMISK' A
#
# COMPACT_ATOMS: atom_id res chain seq x y z
N MET A 1 -25.52 -12.55 -1.25
CA MET A 1 -24.26 -13.26 -0.97
C MET A 1 -24.23 -14.53 -1.80
N ALA A 2 -23.29 -14.67 -2.73
CA ALA A 2 -23.20 -15.88 -3.55
C ALA A 2 -22.80 -17.08 -2.68
N LYS A 3 -23.45 -18.23 -2.87
CA LYS A 3 -23.05 -19.46 -2.17
C LYS A 3 -21.72 -19.95 -2.75
N ILE A 4 -20.66 -19.94 -1.94
CA ILE A 4 -19.37 -20.57 -2.30
C ILE A 4 -19.30 -22.03 -1.86
N HIS A 5 -18.63 -22.83 -2.69
CA HIS A 5 -18.41 -24.25 -2.44
C HIS A 5 -17.58 -24.49 -1.16
N THR A 6 -17.89 -25.56 -0.44
CA THR A 6 -17.24 -25.90 0.85
C THR A 6 -15.73 -26.11 0.72
N ARG A 7 -15.27 -26.72 -0.38
CA ARG A 7 -13.84 -26.86 -0.71
C ARG A 7 -13.12 -25.50 -0.78
N VAL A 8 -13.76 -24.50 -1.39
CA VAL A 8 -13.21 -23.14 -1.48
C VAL A 8 -13.17 -22.51 -0.09
N LYS A 9 -14.23 -22.64 0.71
CA LYS A 9 -14.24 -22.15 2.10
C LYS A 9 -13.09 -22.71 2.93
N ARG A 10 -12.80 -24.02 2.81
CA ARG A 10 -11.70 -24.68 3.53
C ARG A 10 -10.32 -24.22 3.05
N ASN A 11 -10.12 -24.11 1.74
CA ASN A 11 -8.82 -23.73 1.17
C ASN A 11 -8.40 -22.30 1.53
N TYR A 12 -9.35 -21.39 1.68
CA TYR A 12 -9.11 -19.97 1.98
C TYR A 12 -9.47 -19.58 3.42
N ASP A 13 -9.71 -20.55 4.30
CA ASP A 13 -10.10 -20.36 5.70
C ASP A 13 -11.28 -19.36 5.91
N LEU A 14 -12.28 -19.47 5.05
CA LEU A 14 -13.51 -18.64 5.08
C LEU A 14 -14.57 -19.23 6.03
N ASN A 15 -14.11 -19.80 7.14
CA ASN A 15 -14.95 -20.51 8.10
C ASN A 15 -15.79 -19.55 8.97
N SER A 16 -15.34 -18.30 9.12
CA SER A 16 -16.06 -17.25 9.85
C SER A 16 -16.77 -16.27 8.91
N HIS A 17 -17.86 -15.67 9.39
CA HIS A 17 -18.56 -14.60 8.67
C HIS A 17 -17.63 -13.42 8.36
N ASN A 18 -16.72 -13.08 9.28
CA ASN A 18 -15.78 -11.99 9.12
C ASN A 18 -14.72 -12.27 8.03
N ASN A 19 -14.14 -13.48 8.01
CA ASN A 19 -13.19 -13.89 6.97
C ASN A 19 -13.86 -13.91 5.60
N HIS A 20 -15.11 -14.39 5.54
CA HIS A 20 -15.90 -14.35 4.33
C HIS A 20 -16.16 -12.92 3.87
N TYR A 21 -16.54 -12.00 4.77
CA TYR A 21 -16.76 -10.60 4.41
C TYR A 21 -15.49 -9.96 3.81
N LYS A 22 -14.36 -10.07 4.50
CA LYS A 22 -13.06 -9.52 4.06
C LYS A 22 -12.56 -10.09 2.73
N PHE A 23 -12.85 -11.36 2.44
CA PHE A 23 -12.44 -11.99 1.19
C PHE A 23 -13.19 -11.42 -0.03
N PHE A 24 -14.49 -11.12 0.12
CA PHE A 24 -15.30 -10.54 -0.97
C PHE A 24 -15.32 -9.01 -0.98
N HIS A 25 -14.89 -8.38 0.11
CA HIS A 25 -14.74 -6.94 0.26
C HIS A 25 -13.28 -6.70 0.66
N PRO A 26 -12.32 -6.94 -0.25
CA PRO A 26 -10.94 -6.63 0.04
C PRO A 26 -10.85 -5.13 0.30
N ASP A 27 -10.29 -4.77 1.45
CA ASP A 27 -9.99 -3.37 1.73
C ASP A 27 -9.08 -2.85 0.61
N GLU A 28 -9.41 -1.68 0.05
CA GLU A 28 -8.49 -0.99 -0.84
C GLU A 28 -7.20 -0.79 -0.07
N LYS A 29 -6.12 -1.43 -0.52
CA LYS A 29 -4.81 -1.25 0.10
C LYS A 29 -4.45 0.22 -0.06
N VAL A 30 -4.52 0.96 1.05
CA VAL A 30 -4.00 2.33 1.10
C VAL A 30 -2.51 2.23 0.85
N ASN A 31 -2.10 2.47 -0.39
CA ASN A 31 -0.69 2.57 -0.72
C ASN A 31 -0.16 3.74 0.11
N GLY A 32 0.73 3.43 1.06
CA GLY A 32 1.38 4.44 1.88
C GLY A 32 2.16 5.44 1.02
N PRO A 33 2.65 6.54 1.64
CA PRO A 33 3.38 7.57 0.94
C PRO A 33 4.53 6.98 0.10
N ARG A 34 4.71 7.54 -1.10
CA ARG A 34 5.63 7.01 -2.09
C ARG A 34 7.08 7.17 -1.61
N THR A 35 7.83 6.07 -1.62
CA THR A 35 9.23 6.04 -1.19
C THR A 35 10.19 5.73 -2.34
N PHE A 36 11.36 6.35 -2.34
CA PHE A 36 12.40 6.23 -3.36
C PHE A 36 13.67 5.61 -2.78
N LYS A 37 14.51 5.01 -3.62
CA LYS A 37 15.80 4.42 -3.19
C LYS A 37 16.92 5.46 -3.09
N THR A 38 16.88 6.52 -3.88
CA THR A 38 17.91 7.56 -3.95
C THR A 38 17.29 8.94 -3.80
N GLU A 39 18.08 9.89 -3.29
CA GLU A 39 17.69 11.30 -3.17
C GLU A 39 17.39 11.90 -4.54
N GLU A 40 18.21 11.60 -5.54
CA GLU A 40 18.02 12.05 -6.92
C GLU A 40 16.67 11.61 -7.51
N ALA A 41 16.26 10.37 -7.25
CA ALA A 41 14.97 9.86 -7.74
C ALA A 41 13.79 10.57 -7.08
N ALA A 42 13.90 10.88 -5.78
CA ALA A 42 12.89 11.64 -5.07
C ALA A 42 12.80 13.10 -5.60
N ASN A 43 13.95 13.74 -5.85
CA ASN A 43 14.01 15.10 -6.41
C ASN A 43 13.45 15.17 -7.84
N LYS A 44 13.80 14.21 -8.70
CA LYS A 44 13.23 14.12 -10.06
C LYS A 44 11.70 13.99 -10.01
N TYR A 45 11.21 13.14 -9.12
CA TYR A 45 9.76 12.99 -8.94
C TYR A 45 9.10 14.28 -8.43
N ALA A 46 9.70 14.97 -7.47
CA ALA A 46 9.18 16.25 -6.99
C ALA A 46 9.14 17.31 -8.10
N ALA A 47 10.18 17.36 -8.95
CA ALA A 47 10.25 18.26 -10.10
C ALA A 47 9.17 17.95 -11.15
N GLU A 48 8.99 16.68 -11.52
CA GLU A 48 7.96 16.23 -12.46
C GLU A 48 6.54 16.56 -11.96
N ASN A 49 6.31 16.44 -10.65
CA ASN A 49 5.02 16.70 -10.02
C ASN A 49 4.85 18.17 -9.57
N LYS A 50 5.80 19.05 -9.90
CA LYS A 50 5.80 20.49 -9.58
C LYS A 50 5.65 20.78 -8.07
N ILE A 51 6.20 19.91 -7.22
CA ILE A 51 6.20 20.08 -5.77
C ILE A 51 7.39 20.99 -5.42
N LYS A 52 7.11 22.21 -4.97
CA LYS A 52 8.14 23.24 -4.70
C LYS A 52 8.58 23.26 -3.24
N ASP A 53 7.65 23.05 -2.32
CA ASP A 53 7.92 23.01 -0.89
C ASP A 53 7.84 21.56 -0.42
N PHE A 54 8.99 20.89 -0.37
CA PHE A 54 9.09 19.54 0.17
C PHE A 54 10.37 19.35 0.97
N THR A 55 10.30 18.47 1.96
CA THR A 55 11.45 17.98 2.72
C THR A 55 11.70 16.52 2.36
N LEU A 56 12.97 16.13 2.27
CA LEU A 56 13.36 14.74 2.09
C LEU A 56 13.59 14.08 3.44
N GLU A 57 12.72 13.13 3.78
CA GLU A 57 12.84 12.35 5.01
C GLU A 57 13.41 10.96 4.70
N LYS A 58 14.42 10.54 5.48
CA LYS A 58 15.01 9.20 5.40
C LYS A 58 14.12 8.20 6.14
N VAL A 59 13.52 7.27 5.40
CA VAL A 59 12.62 6.23 5.92
C VAL A 59 13.24 4.83 5.80
N LYS A 60 12.65 3.84 6.50
CA LYS A 60 13.10 2.44 6.52
C LYS A 60 14.59 2.30 6.89
N HIS A 61 14.96 2.78 8.07
CA HIS A 61 16.35 2.76 8.58
C HIS A 61 17.35 3.45 7.63
N GLY A 62 16.95 4.54 6.99
CA GLY A 62 17.81 5.30 6.09
C GLY A 62 18.05 4.67 4.72
N LYS A 63 17.34 3.59 4.36
CA LYS A 63 17.48 2.92 3.05
C LYS A 63 16.59 3.51 1.97
N LYS A 64 15.67 4.40 2.33
CA LYS A 64 14.68 4.98 1.44
C LYS A 64 14.44 6.45 1.77
N PHE A 65 13.92 7.17 0.79
CA PHE A 65 13.59 8.59 0.89
C PHE A 65 12.11 8.79 0.65
N MET A 66 11.48 9.62 1.46
CA MET A 66 10.09 10.02 1.33
C MET A 66 10.05 11.53 1.14
N ILE A 67 9.16 11.98 0.26
CA ILE A 67 8.85 13.41 0.11
C ILE A 67 7.80 13.71 1.16
N SER A 68 8.18 14.47 2.19
CA SER A 68 7.26 15.01 3.19
C SER A 68 6.96 16.47 2.88
N LYS A 69 5.76 16.93 3.23
CA LYS A 69 5.36 18.33 3.08
C LYS A 69 5.74 19.12 4.32
#